data_AF-A0A959Y2B4-F1
#
_entry.id   AF-A0A959Y2B4-F1
#
_cell.length_a   1.000
_cell.length_b   1.000
_cell.length_c   1.000
_cell.angle_alpha   90.00
_cell.angle_beta   90.00
_cell.angle_gamma   90.00
#
_symmetry.space_group_name_H-M   'P 1'
#
loop_
_entity.id
_entity.type
_entity.pdbx_description
1 polymer ?
#
loop_
_entity_poly.entity_id
_entity_poly.type
_entity_poly.pdbx_seq_one_letter_code
_entity_poly.pdbx_strand_id
1 'polypeptide(L)' 'MSTLEERYEAIRARVPAGVKLVAVSKTRSVEEIQALYDLGQRAFGENYPQELRDKQPALPADIEWHFIG' A
#
# COMPACT_ATOMS: atom_id res chain seq x y z
N MET A 1 -15.85 7.35 -13.24
CA MET A 1 -15.03 7.37 -12.02
C MET A 1 -13.79 6.55 -12.31
N SER A 2 -12.59 7.02 -11.96
CA SER A 2 -11.37 6.24 -12.19
C SER A 2 -11.19 5.16 -11.12
N THR A 3 -10.64 4.01 -11.52
CA THR A 3 -10.41 2.87 -10.63
C THR A 3 -9.23 3.12 -9.70
N LEU A 4 -9.03 2.23 -8.71
CA LEU A 4 -7.89 2.32 -7.78
C LEU A 4 -6.55 2.18 -8.52
N GLU A 5 -6.51 1.25 -9.47
CA GLU A 5 -5.35 0.91 -10.30
C GLU A 5 -4.97 2.09 -11.21
N GLU A 6 -5.95 2.71 -11.87
CA GLU A 6 -5.72 3.90 -12.71
C GLU A 6 -5.13 5.06 -11.90
N ARG A 7 -5.65 5.26 -10.68
CA ARG A 7 -5.15 6.30 -9.77
C ARG A 7 -3.73 5.99 -9.27
N TYR A 8 -3.45 4.72 -8.97
CA TYR A 8 -2.13 4.27 -8.55
C TYR A 8 -1.09 4.47 -9.65
N GLU A 9 -1.37 4.02 -10.88
CA GLU A 9 -0.45 4.16 -12.00
C GLU A 9 -0.19 5.63 -12.36
N ALA A 10 -1.21 6.49 -12.28
CA ALA A 10 -1.04 7.93 -12.48
C ALA A 10 -0.09 8.58 -11.44
N ILE A 11 -0.07 8.08 -10.20
CA ILE A 11 0.88 8.53 -9.16
C ILE A 11 2.26 7.96 -9.44
N ARG A 12 2.35 6.64 -9.67
CA ARG A 12 3.61 5.93 -9.91
C ARG A 12 4.39 6.53 -11.07
N ALA A 13 3.72 6.89 -12.17
CA ALA A 13 4.33 7.55 -13.32
C ALA A 13 4.96 8.92 -13.00
N ARG A 14 4.58 9.55 -11.88
CA ARG A 14 5.08 10.86 -11.43
C ARG A 14 6.16 10.75 -10.36
N VAL A 15 6.45 9.56 -9.85
CA VAL A 15 7.48 9.33 -8.83
C VAL A 15 8.85 9.26 -9.52
N PRO A 16 9.79 10.18 -9.23
CA PRO A 16 11.12 10.16 -9.83
C PRO A 16 11.94 8.93 -9.41
N ALA A 17 12.95 8.58 -10.22
CA ALA A 17 13.93 7.58 -9.84
C ALA A 17 14.63 7.97 -8.53
N GLY A 18 14.84 6.99 -7.64
CA GLY A 18 15.43 7.21 -6.31
C GLY A 18 14.46 7.67 -5.23
N VAL A 19 13.19 7.93 -5.56
CA VAL A 19 12.13 8.22 -4.59
C VAL A 19 11.34 6.94 -4.31
N LYS A 20 11.17 6.60 -3.03
CA LYS A 20 10.36 5.45 -2.59
C LYS A 20 8.91 5.88 -2.36
N LEU A 21 7.98 5.26 -3.07
CA LEU A 21 6.54 5.45 -2.85
C LEU A 21 6.08 4.57 -1.68
N VAL A 22 5.52 5.19 -0.64
CA VAL A 22 4.86 4.49 0.49
C VAL A 22 3.36 4.75 0.39
N ALA A 23 2.58 3.69 0.14
CA ALA A 23 1.13 3.78 0.02
C ALA A 23 0.48 3.74 1.41
N VAL A 24 -0.23 4.79 1.83
CA VAL A 24 -0.91 4.83 3.13
C VAL A 24 -2.16 3.95 3.10
N SER A 25 -2.19 2.91 3.93
CA SER A 25 -3.23 1.86 3.91
C SER A 25 -4.16 1.86 5.13
N LYS A 26 -4.02 2.83 6.05
CA LYS A 26 -4.97 3.01 7.15
C LYS A 26 -6.40 3.13 6.61
N THR A 27 -7.33 2.45 7.28
CA THR A 27 -8.76 2.41 6.88
C THR A 27 -9.00 1.85 5.47
N ARG A 28 -8.04 1.12 4.88
CA ARG A 28 -8.19 0.40 3.60
C ARG A 28 -8.35 -1.08 3.84
N SER A 29 -9.12 -1.74 2.98
CA SER A 29 -9.37 -3.18 3.09
C SER A 29 -8.15 -4.01 2.66
N VAL A 30 -8.13 -5.29 3.03
CA VAL A 30 -7.07 -6.23 2.61
C VAL A 30 -7.07 -6.36 1.08
N GLU A 31 -8.24 -6.35 0.45
CA GLU A 31 -8.40 -6.44 -1.01
C GLU A 31 -7.83 -5.21 -1.72
N GLU A 32 -8.05 -4.00 -1.20
CA GLU A 32 -7.44 -2.78 -1.75
C GLU A 32 -5.91 -2.84 -1.66
N ILE A 33 -5.36 -3.31 -0.53
CA ILE A 33 -3.91 -3.46 -0.33
C ILE A 33 -3.34 -4.52 -1.27
N GLN A 34 -4.03 -5.66 -1.40
CA GLN A 34 -3.64 -6.74 -2.30
C GLN A 34 -3.64 -6.27 -3.77
N ALA A 35 -4.63 -5.49 -4.19
CA ALA A 35 -4.68 -4.95 -5.55
C ALA A 35 -3.45 -4.07 -5.87
N LEU A 36 -3.03 -3.20 -4.94
CA LEU A 36 -1.80 -2.42 -5.12
C LEU A 36 -0.55 -3.31 -5.09
N TYR A 37 -0.53 -4.32 -4.20
CA TYR A 37 0.57 -5.27 -4.12
C TYR A 37 0.76 -6.01 -5.46
N ASP A 38 -0.32 -6.45 -6.09
CA ASP A 38 -0.31 -7.15 -7.37
C ASP A 38 0.20 -6.25 -8.53
N LEU A 39 0.05 -4.92 -8.40
CA LEU A 39 0.63 -3.92 -9.32
C LEU A 39 2.12 -3.62 -9.06
N GLY A 40 2.71 -4.24 -8.04
CA GLY A 40 4.12 -4.10 -7.68
C GLY A 40 4.39 -3.16 -6.50
N GLN A 41 3.37 -2.62 -5.85
CA GLN A 41 3.58 -1.87 -4.60
C GLN A 41 4.10 -2.81 -3.51
N ARG A 42 5.11 -2.38 -2.75
CA ARG A 42 5.66 -3.18 -1.64
C ARG A 42 5.66 -2.44 -0.32
N ALA A 43 5.83 -1.12 -0.33
CA ALA A 43 5.86 -0.33 0.89
C ALA A 43 4.49 0.25 1.23
N PHE A 44 3.99 -0.09 2.43
CA PHE A 44 2.70 0.37 2.93
C PHE A 44 2.84 1.07 4.27
N GLY A 45 2.08 2.15 4.46
CA GLY A 45 2.09 2.99 5.65
C GLY A 45 0.86 2.74 6.52
N GLU A 46 1.05 2.36 7.78
CA GLU A 46 -0.02 2.15 8.76
C GLU A 46 0.10 3.05 9.99
N ASN A 47 -1.07 3.40 10.53
CA ASN A 47 -1.22 4.28 11.68
C ASN A 47 -1.65 3.51 12.95
N TYR A 48 -2.42 2.43 12.78
CA TYR A 48 -2.98 1.68 13.89
C TYR A 48 -2.33 0.30 14.00
N PRO A 49 -1.61 -0.01 15.10
CA PRO A 49 -0.98 -1.32 15.29
C PRO A 49 -1.98 -2.49 15.29
N GLN A 50 -3.23 -2.24 15.66
CA GLN A 50 -4.31 -3.23 15.62
C GLN A 50 -4.69 -3.56 14.17
N GLU A 51 -4.87 -2.55 13.31
CA GLU A 51 -5.14 -2.80 11.88
C GLU A 51 -3.98 -3.56 11.24
N LEU A 52 -2.73 -3.18 11.53
CA LEU A 52 -1.56 -3.89 11.01
C LEU A 52 -1.53 -5.36 11.45
N ARG A 53 -1.82 -5.62 12.74
CA ARG A 53 -1.88 -6.99 13.28
C ARG A 53 -2.89 -7.86 12.54
N ASP A 54 -4.01 -7.28 12.14
CA ASP A 54 -5.09 -8.01 11.47
C ASP A 54 -4.82 -8.18 9.96
N LYS A 55 -4.20 -7.17 9.32
CA LYS A 55 -3.88 -7.17 7.89
C LYS A 55 -2.65 -8.00 7.53
N GLN A 56 -1.58 -7.90 8.33
CA GLN A 56 -0.29 -8.53 8.02
C GLN A 56 -0.39 -10.05 7.76
N PRO A 57 -1.15 -10.85 8.52
CA PRO A 57 -1.27 -12.29 8.26
C PRO A 57 -2.08 -12.63 7.00
N ALA A 58 -2.93 -11.71 6.54
CA ALA A 58 -3.78 -11.90 5.36
C ALA A 58 -3.10 -11.45 4.05
N LEU A 59 -1.90 -10.89 4.14
CA LEU A 59 -1.17 -10.32 3.02
C LEU A 59 0.21 -10.98 2.84
N PRO A 60 0.84 -10.84 1.67
CA PRO A 60 2.17 -11.36 1.40
C PRO A 60 3.22 -10.89 2.42
N ALA A 61 4.11 -11.81 2.81
CA ALA A 61 5.08 -11.60 3.87
C ALA A 61 6.24 -10.64 3.49
N ASP A 62 6.43 -10.35 2.20
CA ASP A 62 7.43 -9.43 1.66
C ASP A 62 6.96 -7.97 1.62
N ILE A 63 5.78 -7.66 2.15
CA ILE A 63 5.33 -6.27 2.35
C ILE A 63 6.26 -5.57 3.35
N GLU A 64 6.69 -4.37 2.95
CA GLU A 64 7.45 -3.46 3.79
C GLU A 64 6.48 -2.55 4.55
N TRP A 65 6.20 -2.92 5.80
CA TRP A 65 5.34 -2.13 6.67
C TRP A 65 6.09 -0.96 7.30
N HIS A 66 5.57 0.25 7.09
CA HIS A 66 6.05 1.48 7.69
C HIS A 66 5.02 1.97 8.71
N PHE A 67 5.37 2.02 9.99
CA PHE A 67 4.53 2.67 10.99
C PHE A 67 4.72 4.19 10.88
N ILE A 68 3.63 4.92 10.59
CA ILE A 68 3.68 6.36 10.28
C ILE A 68 2.79 7.23 11.21
N GLY A 69 2.23 6.66 12.28
CA GLY A 69 1.65 7.42 13.40
C GLY A 69 0.24 7.04 13.82
#